data_AF-A0A0Q3RP09-F1
#
_entry.id   AF-A0A0Q3RP09-F1
#
_cell.length_a   1.000
_cell.length_b   1.000
_cell.length_c   1.000
_cell.angle_alpha   90.00
_cell.angle_beta   90.00
_cell.angle_gamma   90.00
#
_symmetry.space_group_name_H-M   'P 1'
#
loop_
_entity.id
_entity.type
_entity.pdbx_description
1 polymer ?
#
loop_
_entity_poly.entity_id
_entity_poly.type
_entity_poly.pdbx_seq_one_letter_code
_entity_poly.pdbx_strand_id
1 'polypeptide(L)' 'VLNLEVMDGSRHWKIVGCSAYTGEGLLDGFDWLVQDIASRIYVLD' A
#
# COMPACT_ATOMS: atom_id res chain seq x y z
N VAL A 1 2.54 -1.97 19.34
CA VAL A 1 1.92 -2.23 18.02
C VAL A 1 2.18 -1.00 17.16
N LEU A 2 2.52 -1.18 15.88
CA LEU A 2 2.96 -0.09 14.99
C LEU A 2 1.86 0.98 14.91
N ASN A 3 2.13 2.18 15.43
CA ASN A 3 1.18 3.28 15.53
C ASN A 3 0.94 3.89 14.14
N LEU A 4 0.24 3.20 13.25
CA LEU A 4 0.10 3.60 11.84
C LEU A 4 -0.97 4.67 11.63
N GLU A 5 -1.86 4.86 12.60
CA GLU A 5 -2.93 5.87 12.59
C GLU A 5 -2.39 7.30 12.45
N VAL A 6 -1.15 7.57 12.90
CA VAL A 6 -0.50 8.89 12.69
C VAL A 6 -0.15 9.16 11.22
N MET A 7 -0.16 8.17 10.34
CA MET A 7 0.15 8.34 8.92
C MET A 7 -1.06 8.76 8.09
N ASP A 8 -2.29 8.49 8.55
CA ASP A 8 -3.53 8.68 7.80
C ASP A 8 -3.73 10.11 7.26
N GLY A 9 -3.18 11.11 7.97
CA GLY A 9 -3.29 12.52 7.57
C GLY A 9 -2.33 12.98 6.46
N SER A 10 -1.33 12.17 6.09
CA SER A 10 -0.31 12.59 5.11
C SER A 10 0.03 11.54 4.05
N ARG A 11 -0.24 10.27 4.32
CA ARG A 11 0.19 9.13 3.51
C ARG A 11 -0.81 8.00 3.63
N HIS A 12 -1.15 7.38 2.51
CA HIS A 12 -1.85 6.11 2.52
C HIS A 12 -0.89 4.97 2.85
N TRP A 13 -1.38 3.97 3.58
CA TRP A 13 -0.60 2.79 3.94
C TRP A 13 -1.49 1.56 3.92
N LYS A 14 -0.87 0.39 3.72
CA LYS A 14 -1.52 -0.91 3.84
C LYS A 14 -0.50 -1.94 4.28
N ILE A 15 -0.88 -2.76 5.27
CA ILE A 15 -0.09 -3.94 5.63
C ILE A 15 -0.57 -5.13 4.79
N VAL A 16 0.35 -5.78 4.09
CA VAL A 16 0.10 -7.00 3.34
C VAL A 16 1.04 -8.08 3.86
N GLY A 17 0.48 -9.21 4.29
CA GLY A 17 1.28 -10.39 4.62
C GLY A 17 1.88 -10.96 3.34
N CYS A 18 3.19 -11.19 3.32
CA CYS A 18 3.86 -11.77 2.17
C CYS A 18 4.97 -12.75 2.57
N SER A 19 5.32 -13.63 1.64
CA SER A 19 6.43 -14.56 1.74
C SER A 19 7.37 -14.33 0.57
N ALA A 20 8.56 -13.80 0.85
CA ALA A 20 9.59 -13.62 -0.18
C ALA A 20 10.08 -14.96 -0.77
N TYR A 21 9.90 -16.07 -0.04
CA TYR A 21 10.32 -17.40 -0.49
C TYR A 21 9.32 -18.03 -1.46
N THR A 22 8.02 -17.95 -1.16
CA THR A 22 6.96 -18.54 -2.01
C THR A 22 6.42 -17.54 -3.03
N GLY A 23 6.68 -16.25 -2.86
CA GLY A 23 6.14 -15.16 -3.68
C GLY A 23 4.72 -14.73 -3.30
N GLU A 24 4.11 -15.39 -2.31
CA GLU A 24 2.75 -15.11 -1.87
C GLU A 24 2.63 -13.69 -1.29
N GLY A 25 1.58 -12.96 -1.66
CA GLY A 25 1.29 -11.62 -1.16
C GLY A 25 2.21 -10.50 -1.66
N LEU A 26 3.27 -10.81 -2.41
CA LEU A 26 4.15 -9.78 -3.00
C LEU A 26 3.40 -8.97 -4.05
N LEU A 27 2.77 -9.64 -5.02
CA LEU A 27 2.05 -8.98 -6.10
C LEU A 27 0.90 -8.14 -5.55
N ASP A 28 0.14 -8.65 -4.60
CA ASP A 28 -0.98 -7.93 -3.97
C ASP A 28 -0.53 -6.62 -3.30
N GLY A 29 0.66 -6.62 -2.69
CA GLY A 29 1.26 -5.42 -2.11
C GLY A 29 1.65 -4.39 -3.16
N PHE A 30 2.24 -4.84 -4.27
CA PHE A 30 2.61 -3.97 -5.40
C PHE A 30 1.38 -3.44 -6.15
N ASP A 31 0.35 -4.28 -6.36
CA ASP A 31 -0.89 -3.87 -7.00
C ASP A 31 -1.59 -2.76 -6.21
N TRP A 32 -1.63 -2.88 -4.87
CA TRP A 32 -2.15 -1.79 -4.04
C TRP A 32 -1.33 -0.52 -4.17
N LEU A 33 0.02 -0.61 -4.15
CA LEU A 33 0.89 0.55 -4.28
C LEU A 33 0.67 1.28 -5.62
N VAL A 34 0.57 0.53 -6.72
CA VAL A 34 0.35 1.08 -8.06
C VAL A 34 -1.04 1.73 -8.15
N GLN A 35 -2.08 1.06 -7.63
CA GLN A 35 -3.43 1.61 -7.60
C GLN A 35 -3.51 2.88 -6.75
N ASP A 36 -2.84 2.92 -5.60
CA ASP A 36 -2.80 4.09 -4.73
C ASP A 36 -2.16 5.29 -5.43
N ILE A 37 -0.98 5.10 -6.05
CA ILE A 37 -0.29 6.14 -6.81
C ILE A 37 -1.13 6.57 -8.03
N ALA A 38 -1.71 5.62 -8.76
CA ALA A 38 -2.55 5.92 -9.91
C ALA A 38 -3.79 6.75 -9.50
N SER A 39 -4.44 6.42 -8.38
CA SER A 39 -5.57 7.19 -7.87
C SER A 39 -5.19 8.65 -7.63
N ARG A 40 -3.98 8.93 -7.13
CA ARG A 40 -3.51 10.29 -6.87
C ARG A 40 -3.11 11.07 -8.13
N ILE A 41 -2.70 10.37 -9.19
CA ILE A 41 -2.29 11.02 -10.44
C ILE A 41 -3.48 11.25 -11.37
N TYR A 42 -4.40 10.29 -11.43
CA TYR A 42 -5.55 10.33 -12.35
C TYR A 42 -6.77 11.01 -11.74
N VAL A 43 -6.94 10.94 -10.42
CA VAL A 43 -7.87 11.84 -9.72
C VAL A 43 -7.06 13.10 -9.44
N LEU A 44 -7.13 14.05 -10.38
CA LEU A 44 -6.74 15.44 -10.12
C LEU A 44 -7.53 15.91 -8.88
N ASP A 45 -6.87 15.94 -7.73
CA ASP A 45 -7.27 16.75 -6.58
C ASP A 45 -6.46 18.05 -6.61
#